data_AF-A0A914PQV5-F1
#
_entry.id   AF-A0A914PQV5-F1
#
_cell.length_a   1.000
_cell.length_b   1.000
_cell.length_c   1.000
_cell.angle_alpha   90.00
_cell.angle_beta   90.00
_cell.angle_gamma   90.00
#
_symmetry.space_group_name_H-M   'P 1'
#
loop_
_entity.id
_entity.type
_entity.pdbx_description
1 polymer ?
#
loop_
_entity_poly.entity_id
_entity_poly.type
_entity_poly.pdbx_seq_one_letter_code
_entity_poly.pdbx_strand_id
1 'polypeptide(L)'
;MVPIQSFNSNDHQIFLALPFGQGPVLIIDKKIKIAQTIAILQYIAKEHGLEPKGTLNQAIAEMFASQCHDTISAIQPWVRAVIFEKSEEEILEAWKTVALPKFRDMFAKFFDEQLKKNGSGYLIGDTVRISIQKY
;
A
#
# COMPACT_ATOMS: atom_id res chain seq x y z
N MET A 1 9.06 -13.91 21.05
CA MET A 1 10.22 -14.07 20.14
C MET A 1 9.88 -15.18 19.15
N VAL A 2 9.29 -14.84 18.00
CA VAL A 2 9.22 -15.78 16.88
C VAL A 2 10.60 -15.71 16.21
N PRO A 3 11.38 -16.80 16.16
CA PRO A 3 12.70 -16.75 15.56
C PRO A 3 12.55 -16.38 14.08
N ILE A 4 13.31 -15.38 13.63
CA ILE A 4 13.51 -15.13 12.21
C ILE A 4 14.13 -16.41 11.66
N GLN A 5 13.33 -17.19 10.91
CA GLN A 5 13.82 -18.40 10.27
C GLN A 5 15.02 -18.02 9.40
N SER A 6 16.16 -18.67 9.63
CA SER A 6 17.32 -18.55 8.77
C SER A 6 16.91 -18.88 7.34
N PHE A 7 17.10 -17.93 6.43
CA PHE A 7 16.92 -18.12 4.98
C PHE A 7 17.61 -19.42 4.56
N ASN A 8 16.84 -20.39 4.09
CA ASN A 8 17.35 -21.68 3.67
C ASN A 8 17.59 -21.68 2.16
N SER A 9 18.40 -22.60 1.65
CA SER A 9 18.78 -22.67 0.22
C SER A 9 17.58 -22.80 -0.74
N ASN A 10 16.44 -23.30 -0.27
CA ASN A 10 15.18 -23.37 -1.01
C ASN A 10 14.46 -22.01 -1.13
N ASP A 11 14.71 -21.05 -0.23
CA ASP A 11 14.08 -19.73 -0.29
C ASP A 11 14.59 -18.95 -1.50
N HIS A 12 15.87 -19.10 -1.85
CA HIS A 12 16.46 -18.53 -3.07
C HIS A 12 15.72 -18.95 -4.34
N GLN A 13 15.26 -20.21 -4.43
CA GLN A 13 14.49 -20.71 -5.57
C GLN A 13 13.11 -20.05 -5.66
N ILE A 14 12.48 -19.75 -4.52
CA ILE A 14 11.18 -19.06 -4.46
C ILE A 14 11.34 -17.62 -4.94
N PHE A 15 12.37 -16.89 -4.50
CA PHE A 15 12.62 -15.52 -4.95
C PHE A 15 12.89 -15.44 -6.46
N LEU A 16 13.66 -16.37 -7.03
CA LEU A 16 13.89 -16.45 -8.48
C LEU A 16 12.61 -16.77 -9.27
N ALA A 17 11.62 -17.40 -8.64
CA ALA A 17 10.33 -17.72 -9.27
C ALA A 17 9.34 -16.55 -9.20
N LEU A 18 9.62 -15.46 -8.48
CA LEU A 18 8.78 -14.26 -8.46
C LEU A 18 9.12 -13.36 -9.66
N PRO A 19 8.15 -12.73 -10.34
CA PRO A 19 8.40 -11.94 -11.54
C PRO A 19 9.49 -10.86 -11.39
N PHE A 20 9.63 -10.28 -10.20
CA PHE A 20 10.61 -9.23 -9.90
C PHE A 20 11.48 -9.53 -8.68
N GLY A 21 11.56 -10.80 -8.25
CA GLY A 21 12.34 -11.15 -7.05
C GLY A 21 11.81 -10.56 -5.74
N GLN A 22 10.57 -10.08 -5.73
CA GLN A 22 9.91 -9.51 -4.55
C GLN A 22 8.43 -9.86 -4.50
N GLY A 23 7.91 -10.02 -3.29
CA GLY A 23 6.47 -10.10 -3.03
C GLY A 23 5.87 -8.70 -2.78
N PRO A 24 4.54 -8.56 -2.84
CA PRO A 24 3.55 -9.62 -3.05
C PRO A 24 3.41 -10.04 -4.53
N VAL A 25 2.93 -11.27 -4.75
CA VAL A 25 2.58 -11.84 -6.06
C VAL A 25 1.23 -12.57 -5.95
N LEU A 26 0.29 -12.24 -6.83
CA LEU A 26 -0.95 -12.97 -7.04
C LEU A 26 -0.73 -14.07 -8.07
N ILE A 27 -1.19 -15.29 -7.76
CA ILE A 27 -1.09 -16.45 -8.65
C ILE A 27 -2.50 -16.87 -9.08
N ILE A 28 -2.77 -16.86 -10.38
CA ILE A 28 -4.05 -17.26 -10.97
C ILE A 28 -3.84 -18.61 -11.68
N ASP A 29 -4.68 -19.58 -11.33
CA ASP A 29 -4.67 -20.95 -11.88
C ASP A 29 -3.30 -21.64 -11.86
N LYS A 30 -2.47 -21.33 -10.85
CA LYS A 30 -1.09 -21.83 -10.70
C LYS A 30 -0.14 -21.49 -11.87
N LYS A 31 -0.57 -20.64 -12.82
CA LYS A 31 0.16 -20.37 -14.07
C LYS A 31 0.51 -18.90 -14.24
N ILE A 32 -0.46 -18.01 -14.03
CA ILE A 32 -0.27 -16.57 -14.25
C ILE A 32 0.19 -15.95 -12.93
N LYS A 33 1.23 -15.11 -12.99
CA LYS A 33 1.77 -14.38 -11.84
C LYS A 33 1.64 -12.88 -12.10
N ILE A 34 0.91 -12.19 -11.23
CA ILE A 34 0.82 -10.73 -11.20
C ILE A 34 1.62 -10.26 -9.98
N ALA A 35 2.70 -9.53 -10.21
CA ALA A 35 3.50 -8.90 -9.16
C ALA A 35 3.15 -7.41 -9.05
N GLN A 36 3.65 -6.75 -8.00
CA GLN A 36 3.37 -5.37 -7.61
C GLN A 36 1.99 -5.18 -6.98
N THR A 37 1.98 -4.59 -5.79
CA THR A 37 0.78 -4.39 -4.97
C THR A 37 -0.33 -3.66 -5.74
N ILE A 38 0.00 -2.58 -6.46
CA ILE A 38 -1.00 -1.77 -7.19
C ILE A 38 -1.62 -2.58 -8.34
N ALA A 39 -0.82 -3.31 -9.12
CA ALA A 39 -1.31 -4.12 -10.22
C ALA A 39 -2.22 -5.27 -9.74
N ILE A 40 -1.84 -5.91 -8.63
CA ILE A 40 -2.67 -6.94 -7.97
C ILE A 40 -4.01 -6.34 -7.53
N LEU A 41 -3.98 -5.19 -6.85
CA LEU A 41 -5.19 -4.52 -6.37
C LEU A 41 -6.12 -4.10 -7.52
N GLN A 42 -5.57 -3.57 -8.62
CA GLN A 42 -6.34 -3.21 -9.81
C GLN A 42 -6.99 -4.44 -10.47
N TYR A 43 -6.27 -5.55 -10.57
CA TYR A 43 -6.85 -6.79 -11.12
C TYR A 43 -8.02 -7.27 -10.26
N ILE A 44 -7.83 -7.37 -8.93
CA ILE A 44 -8.90 -7.74 -8.00
C ILE A 44 -10.08 -6.75 -8.08
N ALA A 45 -9.79 -5.45 -8.24
CA ALA A 45 -10.84 -4.43 -8.37
C ALA A 45 -11.73 -4.67 -9.59
N LYS A 46 -11.13 -5.04 -10.72
CA LYS A 46 -11.86 -5.32 -11.95
C LYS A 46 -12.68 -6.60 -11.84
N GLU A 47 -12.08 -7.67 -11.35
CA GLU A 47 -12.75 -8.97 -11.20
C GLU A 47 -14.00 -8.90 -10.29
N HIS A 48 -13.97 -8.01 -9.30
CA HIS A 48 -15.07 -7.85 -8.34
C HIS A 48 -15.93 -6.59 -8.57
N GLY A 49 -15.74 -5.86 -9.67
CA GLY A 49 -16.53 -4.68 -9.99
C GLY A 49 -16.36 -3.52 -9.00
N LEU A 50 -15.21 -3.45 -8.32
CA LEU A 50 -14.81 -2.43 -7.34
C LEU A 50 -14.00 -1.29 -7.97
N GLU A 51 -13.77 -1.31 -9.28
CA GLU A 51 -13.10 -0.19 -9.97
C GLU A 51 -14.01 1.06 -10.03
N PRO A 52 -13.46 2.27 -9.91
CA PRO A 52 -14.23 3.48 -10.16
C PRO A 52 -14.82 3.50 -11.58
N LYS A 53 -16.03 4.05 -11.72
CA LYS A 53 -16.68 4.18 -13.03
C LYS A 53 -16.08 5.34 -13.82
N GLY A 54 -15.64 5.07 -15.04
CA GLY A 54 -15.14 6.07 -16.00
C GLY A 54 -13.64 6.36 -15.84
N THR A 55 -13.00 6.70 -16.96
CA THR A 55 -11.54 6.85 -17.08
C THR A 55 -10.97 7.91 -16.14
N LEU A 56 -11.67 9.04 -15.96
CA LEU A 56 -11.23 10.10 -15.05
C LEU A 56 -11.20 9.64 -13.59
N ASN A 57 -12.24 8.95 -13.13
CA ASN A 57 -12.32 8.48 -11.76
C ASN A 57 -11.30 7.36 -11.49
N GLN A 58 -10.99 6.54 -12.50
CA GLN A 58 -9.91 5.55 -12.41
C GLN A 58 -8.55 6.24 -12.26
N ALA A 59 -8.25 7.25 -13.09
CA ALA A 59 -7.01 8.00 -12.99
C ALA A 59 -6.85 8.71 -11.61
N ILE A 60 -7.94 9.26 -11.08
CA ILE A 60 -7.93 9.87 -9.73
C ILE A 60 -7.65 8.79 -8.66
N ALA A 61 -8.28 7.62 -8.75
CA ALA A 61 -8.01 6.51 -7.82
C ALA A 61 -6.56 6.06 -7.85
N GLU A 62 -5.99 5.93 -9.04
CA GLU A 62 -4.59 5.54 -9.25
C GLU A 62 -3.62 6.59 -8.71
N MET A 63 -3.93 7.87 -8.86
CA MET A 63 -3.16 8.97 -8.25
C MET A 63 -3.11 8.83 -6.72
N PHE A 64 -4.24 8.58 -6.06
CA PHE A 64 -4.27 8.37 -4.61
C PHE A 64 -3.55 7.09 -4.18
N ALA A 65 -3.74 5.98 -4.91
CA ALA A 65 -3.04 4.74 -4.62
C ALA A 65 -1.52 4.88 -4.73
N SER A 66 -1.05 5.62 -5.74
CA SER A 66 0.37 5.94 -5.93
C SER A 66 0.90 6.83 -4.81
N GLN A 67 0.18 7.88 -4.42
CA GLN A 67 0.57 8.76 -3.32
C GLN A 67 0.65 8.03 -1.98
N CYS A 68 -0.25 7.07 -1.72
CA CYS A 68 -0.15 6.19 -0.55
C CYS A 68 1.12 5.33 -0.59
N HIS A 69 1.45 4.76 -1.75
CA HIS A 69 2.65 3.96 -1.91
C HIS A 69 3.93 4.77 -1.66
N ASP A 70 4.00 5.99 -2.18
CA ASP A 70 5.12 6.91 -1.95
C ASP A 70 5.23 7.30 -0.46
N THR A 71 4.09 7.52 0.19
CA THR A 71 4.05 7.84 1.62
C THR A 71 4.54 6.67 2.46
N ILE A 72 4.10 5.44 2.18
CA ILE A 72 4.59 4.23 2.84
C ILE A 72 6.11 4.07 2.65
N SER A 73 6.59 4.33 1.44
CA SER A 73 8.03 4.29 1.15
C SER A 73 8.80 5.36 1.93
N ALA A 74 8.26 6.56 2.07
CA ALA A 74 8.87 7.66 2.82
C ALA A 74 8.95 7.40 4.34
N ILE A 75 8.02 6.61 4.90
CA ILE A 75 7.99 6.25 6.34
C ILE A 75 8.72 4.94 6.65
N GLN A 76 9.41 4.34 5.67
CA GLN A 76 10.19 3.11 5.83
C GLN A 76 11.08 3.08 7.08
N PRO A 77 11.78 4.16 7.49
CA PRO A 77 12.57 4.14 8.73
C PRO A 77 11.75 3.78 9.97
N TRP A 78 10.56 4.36 10.11
CA TRP A 78 9.64 4.04 11.22
C TRP A 78 9.07 2.62 11.09
N VAL A 79 8.66 2.20 9.88
CA VAL A 79 8.15 0.85 9.64
C VAL A 79 9.20 -0.20 10.01
N ARG A 80 10.46 0.01 9.65
CA ARG A 80 11.57 -0.87 10.02
C ARG A 80 11.83 -0.88 11.51
N ALA A 81 11.78 0.27 12.19
CA ALA A 81 11.93 0.32 13.64
C ALA A 81 10.88 -0.54 14.36
N VAL A 82 9.63 -0.51 13.89
CA VAL A 82 8.55 -1.35 14.40
C VAL A 82 8.77 -2.83 14.08
N ILE A 83 9.04 -3.18 12.81
CA ILE A 83 9.18 -4.58 12.38
C ILE A 83 10.36 -5.28 13.05
N PHE A 84 11.47 -4.57 13.26
CA PHE A 84 12.66 -5.11 13.90
C PHE A 84 12.65 -4.96 15.43
N GLU A 85 11.50 -4.65 16.03
CA GLU A 85 11.30 -4.56 17.49
C GLU A 85 12.41 -3.74 18.18
N LYS A 86 12.70 -2.55 17.61
CA LYS A 86 13.62 -1.57 18.20
C LYS A 86 13.12 -1.05 19.55
N SER A 87 13.95 -0.30 20.27
CA SER A 87 13.53 0.28 21.54
C SER A 87 12.32 1.21 21.35
N GLU A 88 11.52 1.36 22.41
CA GLU A 88 10.35 2.24 22.37
C GLU A 88 10.75 3.69 22.04
N GLU A 89 11.90 4.14 22.55
CA GLU A 89 12.47 5.46 22.26
C GLU A 89 12.83 5.60 20.77
N GLU A 90 13.48 4.60 20.17
CA GLU A 90 13.83 4.61 18.75
C GLU A 90 12.59 4.65 17.85
N ILE A 91 11.56 3.86 18.19
CA ILE A 91 10.29 3.83 17.47
C ILE A 91 9.58 5.18 17.59
N LEU A 92 9.52 5.75 18.79
CA LEU A 92 8.85 7.02 19.05
C LEU A 92 9.56 8.18 18.35
N GLU A 93 10.89 8.18 18.31
CA GLU A 93 11.66 9.21 17.62
C GLU A 93 11.44 9.13 16.11
N ALA A 94 11.53 7.92 15.52
CA ALA A 94 11.24 7.72 14.10
C ALA A 94 9.78 8.09 13.75
N TRP A 95 8.84 7.84 14.66
CA TRP A 95 7.45 8.28 14.51
C TRP A 95 7.36 9.80 14.42
N LYS A 96 7.91 10.52 15.41
CA LYS A 96 7.80 11.98 15.50
C LYS A 96 8.53 12.71 14.37
N THR A 97 9.70 12.22 13.98
CA THR A 97 10.59 12.92 13.03
C THR A 97 10.36 12.52 11.58
N VAL A 98 9.91 11.28 11.33
CA VAL A 98 9.73 10.74 9.96
C VAL A 98 8.27 10.48 9.64
N ALA A 99 7.61 9.61 10.41
CA ALA A 99 6.28 9.12 10.01
C ALA A 99 5.18 10.17 10.15
N LEU A 100 5.10 10.82 11.32
CA LEU A 100 4.05 11.77 11.65
C LEU A 100 4.00 12.96 10.67
N PRO A 101 5.12 13.62 10.31
CA PRO A 101 5.09 14.69 9.31
C PRO A 101 4.57 14.23 7.95
N LYS A 102 5.01 13.05 7.48
CA LYS A 102 4.60 12.49 6.18
C LYS A 102 3.12 12.10 6.15
N PHE A 103 2.63 11.48 7.23
CA PHE A 103 1.21 11.20 7.37
C PHE A 103 0.39 12.49 7.44
N ARG A 104 0.83 13.49 8.20
CA ARG A 104 0.13 14.77 8.30
C ARG A 104 0.05 15.45 6.94
N ASP A 105 1.15 15.52 6.20
CA ASP A 105 1.15 16.09 4.85
C ASP A 105 0.18 15.35 3.93
N MET A 106 0.18 14.02 3.96
CA MET A 106 -0.73 13.20 3.16
C MET A 106 -2.19 13.46 3.54
N PHE A 107 -2.57 13.27 4.81
CA PHE A 107 -3.97 13.40 5.26
C PHE A 107 -4.50 14.83 5.13
N ALA A 108 -3.75 15.81 5.65
CA ALA A 108 -4.24 17.19 5.74
C ALA A 108 -4.30 17.91 4.39
N LYS A 109 -3.39 17.60 3.46
CA LYS A 109 -3.38 18.27 2.14
C LYS A 109 -4.22 17.54 1.11
N PHE A 110 -4.10 16.21 1.01
CA PHE A 110 -4.66 15.49 -0.13
C PHE A 110 -6.00 14.82 0.19
N PHE A 111 -6.12 14.14 1.32
CA PHE A 111 -7.34 13.39 1.65
C PHE A 111 -8.45 14.34 2.10
N ASP A 112 -8.17 15.28 3.00
CA ASP A 112 -9.19 16.20 3.51
C ASP A 112 -9.80 17.08 2.41
N GLU A 113 -8.98 17.61 1.50
CA GLU A 113 -9.45 18.42 0.37
C GLU A 113 -10.32 17.60 -0.58
N GLN A 114 -9.89 16.37 -0.90
CA GLN A 114 -10.63 15.50 -1.80
C GLN A 114 -11.95 15.02 -1.18
N LEU A 115 -11.95 14.65 0.10
CA LEU A 115 -13.15 14.22 0.81
C LEU A 115 -14.18 15.36 0.89
N LYS A 116 -13.72 16.59 1.16
CA LYS A 116 -14.58 17.80 1.11
C LYS A 116 -15.13 18.05 -0.28
N LYS A 117 -14.31 17.92 -1.32
CA LYS A 117 -14.70 18.12 -2.72
C LYS A 117 -15.74 17.09 -3.18
N ASN A 118 -15.59 15.83 -2.79
CA ASN A 118 -16.50 14.76 -3.19
C ASN A 118 -17.81 14.76 -2.36
N GLY A 119 -17.75 15.12 -1.07
CA GLY A 119 -18.92 15.35 -0.22
C GLY A 119 -19.70 14.10 0.21
N SER A 120 -19.37 12.93 -0.33
CA SER A 120 -20.04 11.65 -0.01
C SER A 120 -19.41 10.90 1.18
N GLY A 121 -18.30 11.39 1.72
CA GLY A 121 -17.45 10.65 2.65
C GLY A 121 -16.53 9.63 1.97
N TYR A 122 -16.61 9.48 0.65
CA TYR A 122 -15.70 8.68 -0.15
C TYR A 122 -14.64 9.53 -0.85
N LEU A 123 -13.47 8.96 -1.17
CA LEU A 123 -12.49 9.68 -1.99
C LEU A 123 -13.02 9.93 -3.40
N ILE A 124 -13.79 8.98 -3.92
CA ILE A 124 -14.34 9.00 -5.28
C ILE A 124 -15.71 8.32 -5.24
N GLY A 125 -16.72 8.96 -5.84
CA GLY A 125 -18.07 8.40 -5.91
C GLY A 125 -18.74 8.34 -4.54
N ASP A 126 -19.55 7.32 -4.29
CA ASP A 126 -20.45 7.20 -3.14
C ASP A 126 -20.41 5.82 -2.45
N THR A 127 -19.43 4.98 -2.81
CA THR A 127 -19.29 3.62 -2.29
C THR A 127 -17.83 3.19 -2.24
N VAL A 128 -17.53 2.14 -1.48
CA VAL A 128 -16.18 1.58 -1.39
C VAL A 128 -15.75 1.09 -2.77
N ARG A 129 -14.64 1.65 -3.24
CA ARG A 129 -13.92 1.23 -4.44
C ARG A 129 -12.49 0.90 -4.01
N ILE A 130 -11.77 0.09 -4.78
CA ILE A 130 -10.32 -0.05 -4.58
C ILE A 130 -9.64 1.24 -5.06
N SER A 131 -9.71 2.21 -4.17
CA SER A 131 -8.94 3.44 -4.08
C SER A 131 -8.72 3.57 -2.59
N ILE A 132 -7.49 3.41 -2.13
CA ILE A 132 -7.15 3.19 -0.72
C ILE A 132 -7.92 4.18 0.17
N GLN A 133 -8.87 3.67 0.96
CA GLN A 133 -9.60 4.41 1.99
C GLN A 133 -9.26 3.85 3.36
N LYS A 134 -9.02 4.77 4.29
CA LYS A 134 -8.68 4.53 5.69
C LYS A 134 -9.90 4.01 6.46
N TYR A 135 -9.67 3.06 7.37
CA TYR A 135 -10.45 2.95 8.60
C TYR A 135 -10.06 4.07 9.57
#